data_AF-A0A9D5RX58-F1
#
_entry.id   AF-A0A9D5RX58-F1
#
_cell.length_a   1.000
_cell.length_b   1.000
_cell.length_c   1.000
_cell.angle_alpha   90.00
_cell.angle_beta   90.00
_cell.angle_gamma   90.00
#
_symmetry.space_group_name_H-M   'P 1'
#
loop_
_entity.id
_entity.type
_entity.pdbx_description
1 polymer ?
#
loop_
_entity_poly.entity_id
_entity_poly.type
_entity_poly.pdbx_seq_one_letter_code
_entity_poly.pdbx_strand_id
1 'polypeptide(L)'
;MFELICMSLLGVAYVNACIEEAKEEQALKEKERTRDLKISVFCYAVRHGLKYNEVVEMIQNNKLTFEDIEKDAKEYEGKQRATKKENHL
;
A
#
# COMPACT_ATOMS: atom_id res chain seq x y z
N MET A 1 11.97 12.71 48.50
CA MET A 1 12.83 13.14 47.36
C MET A 1 13.04 12.00 46.36
N PHE A 2 13.38 10.78 46.81
CA PHE A 2 13.59 9.60 45.96
C PHE A 2 12.36 9.18 45.13
N GLU A 3 11.17 9.18 45.73
CA GLU A 3 9.92 8.80 45.05
C GLU A 3 9.55 9.74 43.89
N LEU A 4 9.85 11.04 44.00
CA LEU A 4 9.57 12.03 42.95
C LEU A 4 10.44 11.81 41.71
N ILE A 5 11.68 11.34 41.91
CA ILE A 5 12.64 11.00 40.84
C ILE A 5 12.22 9.70 40.14
N CYS A 6 11.77 8.69 40.90
CA CYS A 6 11.26 7.45 40.33
C CYS A 6 10.00 7.66 39.49
N MET A 7 9.04 8.48 39.95
CA MET A 7 7.81 8.79 39.21
C MET A 7 8.08 9.55 37.91
N SER A 8 9.06 10.45 37.90
CA SER A 8 9.44 11.21 36.69
C SER A 8 10.17 10.33 35.66
N LEU A 9 11.03 9.40 36.11
CA LEU A 9 11.67 8.42 35.22
C LEU A 9 10.67 7.41 34.62
N LEU A 10 9.69 6.96 35.42
CA LEU A 10 8.58 6.13 34.94
C LEU A 10 7.73 6.85 33.89
N GLY A 11 7.46 8.15 34.09
CA GLY A 11 6.75 8.97 33.10
C GLY A 11 7.50 9.08 31.77
N VAL A 12 8.82 9.29 31.79
CA VAL A 12 9.64 9.35 30.56
C VAL A 12 9.70 7.98 29.87
N ALA A 13 9.84 6.90 30.63
CA ALA A 13 9.83 5.54 30.08
C ALA A 13 8.49 5.20 29.40
N TYR A 14 7.37 5.59 30.03
CA TYR A 14 6.03 5.39 29.45
C TYR A 14 5.84 6.19 28.16
N VAL A 15 6.25 7.46 28.13
CA VAL A 15 6.17 8.29 26.92
C VAL A 15 7.03 7.71 25.79
N ASN A 16 8.23 7.21 26.10
CA ASN A 16 9.09 6.55 25.12
C ASN A 16 8.46 5.26 24.57
N ALA A 17 7.85 4.45 25.43
CA ALA A 17 7.14 3.24 25.01
C ALA A 17 5.96 3.56 24.06
N CYS A 18 5.17 4.60 24.37
CA CYS A 18 4.10 5.05 23.48
C CYS A 18 4.63 5.57 22.12
N ILE A 19 5.79 6.25 22.12
CA ILE A 19 6.43 6.71 20.88
C ILE A 19 6.93 5.52 20.06
N GLU A 20 7.48 4.49 20.70
CA GLU A 20 7.91 3.26 20.02
C GLU A 20 6.73 2.49 19.44
N GLU A 21 5.64 2.31 20.20
CA GLU A 21 4.40 1.71 19.69
C GLU A 21 3.84 2.46 18.47
N ALA A 22 3.80 3.80 18.54
CA ALA A 22 3.33 4.61 17.41
C ALA A 22 4.22 4.46 16.16
N LYS A 23 5.53 4.35 16.34
CA LYS A 23 6.48 4.10 15.23
C LYS A 23 6.30 2.70 14.65
N GLU A 24 6.09 1.69 15.48
CA GLU A 24 5.84 0.31 15.02
C GLU A 24 4.53 0.22 14.22
N GLU A 25 3.47 0.87 14.70
CA GLU A 25 2.20 0.94 13.98
C GLU A 25 2.33 1.66 12.63
N GLN A 26 3.10 2.75 12.58
CA GLN A 26 3.38 3.47 11.34
C GLN A 26 4.19 2.62 10.35
N ALA A 27 5.21 1.91 10.84
CA ALA A 27 6.01 0.99 10.02
C ALA A 27 5.18 -0.18 9.48
N LEU A 28 4.21 -0.68 10.25
CA LEU A 28 3.27 -1.69 9.80
C LEU A 28 2.41 -1.16 8.65
N LYS A 29 1.81 0.03 8.82
CA LYS A 29 0.99 0.69 7.79
C LYS A 29 1.77 0.96 6.50
N GLU A 30 3.04 1.36 6.59
CA GLU A 30 3.89 1.56 5.40
C GLU A 30 4.20 0.24 4.67
N LYS A 31 4.42 -0.85 5.41
CA LYS A 31 4.61 -2.18 4.82
C LYS A 31 3.35 -2.64 4.08
N GLU A 32 2.18 -2.45 4.68
CA GLU A 32 0.90 -2.77 4.04
C GLU A 32 0.68 -1.94 2.77
N ARG A 33 0.88 -0.61 2.85
CA ARG A 33 0.80 0.26 1.68
C ARG A 33 1.75 -0.17 0.56
N THR A 34 2.98 -0.54 0.91
CA THR A 34 3.97 -1.02 -0.08
C THR A 34 3.53 -2.32 -0.73
N ARG A 35 2.96 -3.25 0.04
CA ARG A 35 2.39 -4.49 -0.48
C ARG A 35 1.25 -4.22 -1.45
N ASP A 36 0.33 -3.33 -1.08
CA ASP A 36 -0.84 -3.02 -1.91
C ASP A 36 -0.44 -2.37 -3.24
N LEU A 37 0.55 -1.47 -3.21
CA LEU A 37 1.14 -0.88 -4.43
C LEU A 37 1.76 -1.96 -5.33
N LYS A 38 2.53 -2.90 -4.75
CA LYS A 38 3.11 -4.02 -5.51
C LYS A 38 2.05 -4.89 -6.17
N ILE A 39 0.97 -5.20 -5.44
CA ILE A 39 -0.17 -5.97 -5.98
C ILE A 39 -0.80 -5.20 -7.14
N SER A 40 -1.03 -3.90 -7.00
CA SER A 40 -1.61 -3.06 -8.06
C SER A 40 -0.77 -3.09 -9.35
N VAL A 41 0.55 -2.89 -9.23
CA VAL A 41 1.51 -2.96 -10.34
C VAL A 41 1.54 -4.35 -10.97
N PHE A 42 1.52 -5.40 -10.15
CA PHE A 42 1.48 -6.78 -10.64
C PHE A 42 0.20 -7.07 -11.41
N CYS A 43 -0.96 -6.68 -10.89
CA CYS A 43 -2.25 -6.83 -11.56
C CYS A 43 -2.29 -6.07 -12.88
N TYR A 44 -1.67 -4.89 -12.97
CA TYR A 44 -1.53 -4.16 -14.23
C TYR A 44 -0.67 -4.95 -15.23
N ALA A 45 0.52 -5.41 -14.79
CA ALA A 45 1.42 -6.20 -15.62
C ALA A 45 0.73 -7.44 -16.22
N VAL A 46 -0.02 -8.18 -15.40
CA VAL A 46 -0.77 -9.36 -15.85
C VAL A 46 -1.86 -9.00 -16.86
N ARG A 47 -2.62 -7.92 -16.64
CA ARG A 47 -3.71 -7.50 -17.54
C ARG A 47 -3.22 -7.07 -18.92
N HIS A 48 -2.03 -6.46 -18.98
CA HIS A 48 -1.42 -5.97 -20.23
C HIS A 48 -0.38 -6.95 -20.83
N GLY A 49 -0.15 -8.10 -20.20
CA GLY A 49 0.84 -9.09 -20.66
C GLY A 49 2.29 -8.59 -20.58
N LEU A 50 2.55 -7.61 -19.72
CA LEU A 50 3.88 -7.00 -19.52
C LEU A 50 4.64 -7.71 -18.40
N LYS A 51 5.97 -7.57 -18.40
CA LYS A 51 6.77 -8.01 -17.26
C LYS A 51 6.66 -6.98 -16.14
N TYR A 52 6.64 -7.44 -14.89
CA TYR A 52 6.62 -6.55 -13.73
C TYR A 52 7.71 -5.48 -13.78
N ASN A 53 8.94 -5.87 -14.16
CA ASN A 53 10.07 -4.95 -14.27
C ASN A 53 9.84 -3.82 -15.28
N GLU A 54 9.20 -4.11 -16.41
CA GLU A 54 8.90 -3.11 -17.44
C GLU A 54 7.89 -2.09 -16.90
N VAL A 55 6.88 -2.54 -16.16
CA VAL A 55 5.90 -1.65 -15.53
C VAL A 55 6.56 -0.79 -14.45
N VAL A 56 7.47 -1.35 -13.66
CA VAL A 56 8.24 -0.58 -12.68
C VAL A 56 9.12 0.48 -13.35
N GLU A 57 9.81 0.14 -14.45
CA GLU A 57 10.58 1.11 -15.24
C GLU A 57 9.69 2.21 -15.83
N MET A 58 8.48 1.89 -16.28
CA MET A 58 7.52 2.90 -16.75
C MET A 58 7.10 3.86 -15.63
N ILE A 59 6.89 3.35 -14.41
CA ILE A 59 6.59 4.18 -13.24
C ILE A 59 7.79 5.06 -12.86
N GLN A 60 9.00 4.48 -12.83
CA GLN A 60 10.23 5.24 -12.53
C GLN A 60 10.50 6.35 -13.56
N ASN A 61 10.16 6.11 -14.83
CA ASN A 61 10.28 7.09 -15.90
C ASN A 61 9.08 8.06 -15.98
N ASN A 62 8.16 8.05 -15.00
CA ASN A 62 6.94 8.86 -14.96
C ASN A 62 6.03 8.69 -16.20
N LYS A 63 6.12 7.57 -16.92
CA LYS A 63 5.25 7.25 -18.06
C LYS A 63 3.93 6.62 -17.64
N LEU A 64 3.88 6.07 -16.42
CA LEU A 64 2.71 5.42 -15.86
C LEU A 64 2.56 5.86 -14.40
N THR A 65 1.37 6.33 -14.01
CA THR A 65 1.07 6.67 -12.62
C THR A 65 0.19 5.61 -11.97
N PHE A 66 0.20 5.55 -10.64
CA PHE A 66 -0.69 4.65 -9.89
C PHE A 66 -2.18 4.98 -10.12
N GLU A 67 -2.51 6.23 -10.41
CA GLU A 67 -3.88 6.65 -10.76
C GLU A 67 -4.32 6.04 -12.11
N ASP A 68 -3.43 6.03 -13.11
CA ASP A 68 -3.70 5.38 -14.39
C ASP A 68 -3.93 3.87 -14.23
N ILE A 69 -3.15 3.22 -13.36
CA ILE A 69 -3.30 1.79 -13.04
C ILE A 69 -4.65 1.51 -12.38
N GLU A 70 -5.10 2.36 -11.47
CA GLU A 70 -6.39 2.22 -10.79
C GLU A 70 -7.57 2.44 -11.75
N LYS A 71 -7.46 3.43 -12.64
CA LYS A 71 -8.48 3.68 -13.66
C LYS A 71 -8.61 2.50 -14.62
N ASP A 72 -7.50 1.97 -15.08
CA ASP A 72 -7.46 0.77 -15.92
C ASP A 72 -8.07 -0.45 -15.20
N ALA A 73 -7.89 -0.58 -13.88
CA ALA A 73 -8.52 -1.64 -13.08
C ALA A 73 -10.06 -1.56 -13.14
N LYS A 74 -10.62 -0.36 -12.95
CA LYS A 74 -12.08 -0.14 -13.02
C LYS A 74 -12.63 -0.41 -14.43
N GLU A 75 -11.91 0.00 -15.47
CA GLU A 75 -12.31 -0.27 -16.85
C GLU A 75 -12.28 -1.76 -17.18
N TYR A 76 -11.27 -2.49 -16.71
CA TYR A 76 -11.15 -3.93 -16.93
C TYR A 76 -12.28 -4.73 -16.24
N GLU A 77 -12.64 -4.38 -15.00
CA GLU A 77 -13.80 -4.98 -14.32
C GLU A 77 -15.11 -4.69 -15.05
N GLY A 78 -15.28 -3.48 -15.59
CA GLY A 78 -16.45 -3.12 -16.40
C GLY A 78 -16.60 -4.00 -17.64
N LYS A 79 -15.50 -4.23 -18.37
CA LYS A 79 -15.47 -5.10 -19.55
C LYS A 79 -15.75 -6.58 -19.21
N GLN A 80 -15.23 -7.09 -18.10
CA GLN A 80 -15.53 -8.45 -17.64
C GLN A 80 -17.00 -8.64 -17.26
N ARG A 81 -17.65 -7.63 -16.67
CA ARG A 81 -19.07 -7.69 -16.34
C ARG A 81 -19.97 -7.64 -17.58
N ALA A 82 -19.57 -6.88 -18.61
CA ALA A 82 -20.28 -6.81 -19.88
C ALA A 82 -20.23 -8.16 -20.62
N THR A 83 -19.04 -8.75 -20.76
CA THR A 83 -18.86 -10.07 -21.42
C THR A 83 -19.54 -11.22 -20.69
N LYS A 84 -19.60 -11.19 -19.34
CA LYS A 84 -20.40 -12.18 -18.58
C LYS A 84 -21.91 -12.05 -18.78
N LYS A 85 -22.42 -10.86 -19.07
CA LYS A 85 -23.85 -10.68 -19.38
C LYS A 85 -24.18 -11.15 -20.80
N GLU A 86 -23.28 -10.94 -21.76
CA GLU A 86 -23.47 -11.43 -23.14
C GLU A 86 -23.45 -12.95 -23.23
N ASN A 87 -22.60 -13.64 -22.45
CA ASN A 87 -22.54 -15.11 -22.46
C ASN A 87 -23.68 -15.81 -21.67
N HIS A 88 -24.57 -15.05 -21.01
CA HIS A 88 -25.72 -15.58 -20.27
C HIS A 88 -27.08 -15.22 -20.90
N LEU A 89 -27.07 -14.65 -22.10
CA LEU A 89 -28.23 -14.46 -22.99
C LEU A 89 -28.19 -15.48 -24.12
#